data_AF-A0AAW4WW50-F1
#
_entry.id   AF-A0AAW4WW50-F1
#
_cell.length_a   1.000
_cell.length_b   1.000
_cell.length_c   1.000
_cell.angle_alpha   90.00
_cell.angle_beta   90.00
_cell.angle_gamma   90.00
#
_symmetry.space_group_name_H-M   'P 1'
#
loop_
_entity.id
_entity.type
_entity.pdbx_description
1 polymer ?
#
loop_
_entity_poly.entity_id
_entity_poly.type
_entity_poly.pdbx_seq_one_letter_code
_entity_poly.pdbx_strand_id
1 'polypeptide(L)' 'MVTFTAMEYLVQDPESGKFRLGPEVMMLSRAFRENLDITKIAVPVMREIANEVQELVYLAVPKGEDMLYLEAVSPENL' A
#
# COMPACT_ATOMS: atom_id res chain seq x y z
N MET A 1 14.30 2.43 -18.54
CA MET A 1 14.57 3.44 -17.50
C MET A 1 14.32 4.86 -17.99
N VAL A 2 14.87 5.29 -19.14
CA VAL A 2 14.72 6.67 -19.66
C VAL A 2 13.25 7.14 -19.73
N THR A 3 12.33 6.34 -20.24
CA THR A 3 10.91 6.69 -20.28
C THR A 3 10.29 6.86 -18.89
N PHE A 4 10.60 5.95 -17.94
CA PHE A 4 10.09 6.05 -16.56
C PHE A 4 10.68 7.23 -15.80
N THR A 5 11.91 7.64 -16.11
CA THR A 5 12.49 8.87 -15.56
C THR A 5 11.91 10.12 -16.20
N ALA A 6 11.65 10.11 -17.51
CA ALA A 6 10.98 11.21 -18.20
C ALA A 6 9.52 11.41 -17.72
N MET A 7 8.86 10.34 -17.29
CA MET A 7 7.52 10.36 -16.70
C MET A 7 7.55 10.46 -15.16
N GLU A 8 8.71 10.72 -14.56
CA GLU A 8 8.88 10.92 -13.11
C GLU A 8 8.48 9.75 -12.20
N TYR A 9 8.30 8.55 -12.76
CA TYR A 9 8.13 7.31 -11.99
C TYR A 9 9.43 6.82 -11.34
N LEU A 10 10.58 7.18 -11.92
CA LEU A 10 11.89 6.84 -11.39
C LEU A 10 12.81 8.06 -11.36
N VAL A 11 13.55 8.22 -10.27
CA VAL A 11 14.63 9.21 -10.16
C VAL A 11 15.96 8.48 -10.20
N GLN A 12 16.87 8.92 -11.06
CA GLN A 12 18.24 8.43 -11.10
C GLN A 12 19.10 9.25 -10.14
N ASP A 13 19.84 8.56 -9.27
CA ASP A 13 20.91 9.15 -8.48
C ASP A 13 22.08 9.53 -9.40
N PRO A 14 22.48 10.81 -9.46
CA PRO A 14 23.54 11.27 -10.36
C PRO A 14 24.94 10.78 -9.95
N GLU A 15 25.16 10.41 -8.68
CA GLU A 15 26.47 9.96 -8.19
C GLU A 15 26.64 8.44 -8.38
N SER A 16 25.63 7.66 -8.01
CA SER A 16 25.71 6.20 -8.09
C SER A 16 25.14 5.59 -9.37
N GLY A 17 24.38 6.38 -10.15
CA GLY A 17 23.66 5.92 -11.34
C GLY A 17 22.47 4.99 -11.04
N LYS A 18 22.19 4.70 -9.76
CA LYS A 18 21.07 3.83 -9.34
C LYS A 18 19.75 4.56 -9.44
N PHE A 19 18.65 3.80 -9.48
CA PHE A 19 17.30 4.35 -9.59
C PHE A 19 16.52 4.13 -8.30
N ARG A 20 15.65 5.08 -7.97
CA ARG A 20 14.66 5.00 -6.89
C ARG A 20 13.29 5.42 -7.41
N LEU A 21 12.22 5.08 -6.67
CA LEU A 21 10.88 5.53 -6.99
C LEU A 21 10.82 7.07 -6.99
N GLY A 22 10.17 7.60 -8.01
CA GLY A 22 9.86 9.01 -8.15
C GLY A 22 8.46 9.35 -7.62
N PRO A 23 8.13 10.65 -7.55
CA PRO A 23 6.90 11.14 -6.93
C PRO A 23 5.63 10.65 -7.62
N GLU A 24 5.66 10.39 -8.94
CA GLU A 24 4.48 9.97 -9.70
C GLU A 24 3.93 8.61 -9.24
N VAL A 25 4.75 7.81 -8.56
CA VAL A 25 4.31 6.57 -7.92
C VAL A 25 3.26 6.82 -6.83
N MET A 26 3.29 7.98 -6.16
CA MET A 26 2.27 8.35 -5.16
C MET A 26 0.90 8.61 -5.80
N MET A 27 0.89 9.22 -6.99
CA MET A 27 -0.34 9.46 -7.76
C MET A 27 -1.01 8.14 -8.15
N LEU A 28 -0.23 7.19 -8.66
CA LEU A 28 -0.73 5.83 -8.95
C LEU A 28 -1.22 5.12 -7.69
N SER A 29 -0.49 5.24 -6.58
CA SER A 29 -0.87 4.62 -5.31
C SER A 29 -2.21 5.16 -4.79
N ARG A 30 -2.45 6.46 -4.93
CA ARG A 30 -3.72 7.09 -4.58
C ARG A 30 -4.86 6.58 -5.47
N ALA A 31 -4.68 6.61 -6.78
CA ALA A 31 -5.69 6.12 -7.73
C ALA A 31 -6.02 4.64 -7.50
N PHE A 32 -5.01 3.82 -7.17
CA PHE A 32 -5.20 2.42 -6.79
C PHE A 32 -6.06 2.28 -5.52
N ARG A 33 -5.76 3.06 -4.47
CA ARG A 33 -6.53 3.05 -3.21
C ARG A 33 -7.97 3.53 -3.38
N GLU A 34 -8.21 4.51 -4.26
CA GLU A 34 -9.57 5.02 -4.52
C GLU A 34 -10.50 3.94 -5.11
N ASN A 35 -9.94 2.97 -5.84
CA ASN A 35 -10.68 1.86 -6.45
C ASN A 35 -10.78 0.61 -5.54
N LEU A 36 -10.21 0.64 -4.34
CA LEU A 36 -10.16 -0.48 -3.40
C LEU A 36 -11.39 -0.48 -2.47
N ASP A 37 -12.60 -0.57 -3.05
CA ASP A 37 -13.85 -0.48 -2.28
C ASP A 37 -14.00 -1.54 -1.18
N ILE A 38 -13.31 -2.68 -1.30
CA ILE A 38 -13.33 -3.75 -0.30
C ILE A 38 -12.83 -3.26 1.07
N THR A 39 -11.89 -2.32 1.12
CA THR A 39 -11.33 -1.83 2.40
C THR A 39 -12.40 -1.07 3.19
N LYS A 40 -13.29 -0.33 2.51
CA LYS A 40 -14.40 0.39 3.16
C LYS A 40 -15.36 -0.54 3.89
N ILE A 41 -15.55 -1.75 3.37
CA ILE A 41 -16.42 -2.77 3.96
C ILE A 41 -15.67 -3.58 5.02
N ALA A 42 -14.40 -3.91 4.77
CA ALA A 42 -13.60 -4.76 5.65
C ALA A 42 -13.16 -4.04 6.93
N VAL A 43 -12.76 -2.77 6.87
CA VAL A 43 -12.19 -2.04 8.00
C VAL A 43 -13.09 -2.02 9.25
N PRO A 44 -14.42 -1.79 9.17
CA PRO A 44 -15.31 -1.92 10.32
C PRO A 44 -15.24 -3.30 10.99
N VAL A 45 -15.32 -4.37 10.21
CA VAL A 45 -15.25 -5.75 10.70
C VAL A 45 -13.87 -6.06 11.29
N MET A 46 -12.80 -5.63 10.62
CA MET A 46 -11.43 -5.79 11.10
C MET A 46 -11.23 -5.09 12.46
N ARG A 47 -11.85 -3.93 12.67
CA ARG A 47 -11.79 -3.20 13.94
C ARG A 47 -12.49 -3.95 15.07
N GLU A 48 -13.65 -4.54 14.80
CA GLU A 48 -14.35 -5.39 15.77
C GLU A 48 -13.46 -6.57 16.18
N ILE A 49 -12.86 -7.26 15.20
CA ILE A 49 -11.93 -8.37 15.45
C ILE A 49 -10.72 -7.89 16.24
N ALA A 50 -10.04 -6.83 15.80
CA ALA A 50 -8.83 -6.32 16.45
C ALA A 50 -9.09 -5.94 17.91
N ASN A 51 -10.23 -5.32 18.20
CA ASN A 51 -10.64 -4.99 19.56
C ASN A 51 -11.02 -6.24 20.39
N GLU A 52 -11.55 -7.30 19.79
CA GLU A 52 -11.85 -8.55 20.49
C GLU A 52 -10.57 -9.33 20.83
N VAL A 53 -9.67 -9.50 19.86
CA VAL A 53 -8.47 -10.32 20.02
C VAL A 53 -7.28 -9.56 20.63
N GLN A 54 -7.36 -8.23 20.71
CA GLN A 54 -6.26 -7.36 21.16
C GLN A 54 -4.97 -7.52 20.34
N GLU A 55 -5.11 -7.79 19.04
CA GLU A 55 -4.01 -7.99 18.10
C GLU A 55 -4.22 -7.21 16.78
N LEU A 56 -3.16 -7.12 15.99
CA LEU A 56 -3.16 -6.44 14.70
C LEU A 56 -3.81 -7.32 13.63
N VAL A 57 -4.88 -6.81 13.00
CA VAL A 57 -5.60 -7.52 11.94
C VAL A 57 -5.17 -6.98 10.58
N TYR A 58 -4.73 -7.88 9.70
CA TYR A 58 -4.29 -7.56 8.34
C TYR A 58 -5.32 -8.02 7.30
N LEU A 59 -5.61 -7.14 6.34
CA LEU A 59 -6.31 -7.51 5.12
C LEU A 59 -5.28 -7.67 4.01
N ALA A 60 -5.23 -8.85 3.41
CA ALA A 60 -4.34 -9.13 2.29
C ALA A 60 -5.08 -9.87 1.17
N VAL A 61 -4.65 -9.62 -0.07
CA VAL A 61 -5.15 -10.32 -1.26
C VAL A 61 -4.00 -11.07 -1.95
N PRO A 62 -4.25 -12.24 -2.52
CA PRO A 62 -3.23 -12.94 -3.30
C PRO A 62 -2.77 -12.12 -4.50
N LYS A 63 -1.46 -12.11 -4.76
CA LYS A 63 -0.82 -11.51 -5.92
C LYS A 63 0.25 -12.46 -6.45
N GLY A 64 -0.15 -13.36 -7.34
CA GLY A 64 0.73 -14.44 -7.80
C GLY A 64 1.05 -15.39 -6.65
N GLU A 65 2.33 -15.58 -6.37
CA GLU A 65 2.84 -16.40 -5.26
C GLU A 65 2.92 -15.63 -3.92
N ASP A 66 2.71 -14.30 -3.94
CA ASP A 66 2.83 -13.43 -2.76
C ASP A 66 1.45 -12.98 -2.23
N MET A 67 1.44 -12.42 -1.02
CA MET A 67 0.28 -11.72 -0.45
C MET A 67 0.51 -10.21 -0.44
N LEU A 68 -0.42 -9.45 -1.03
CA LEU A 68 -0.42 -8.00 -0.99
C LEU A 68 -1.28 -7.51 0.16
N TYR A 69 -0.66 -6.88 1.14
CA TYR A 69 -1.34 -6.21 2.25
C TYR A 69 -2.01 -4.92 1.78
N LEU A 70 -3.30 -4.81 2.03
CA LEU A 70 -4.13 -3.67 1.66
C LEU A 70 -4.34 -2.73 2.85
N GLU A 71 -4.61 -3.29 4.02
CA GLU A 71 -4.88 -2.55 5.25
C GLU A 71 -4.38 -3.30 6.50
N ALA A 72 -4.13 -2.55 7.56
CA ALA A 72 -3.81 -3.06 8.88
C ALA A 72 -4.58 -2.24 9.94
N VAL A 73 -5.30 -2.93 10.83
CA VAL A 73 -6.11 -2.29 11.87
C VAL A 73 -5.63 -2.76 13.23
N SER A 74 -5.15 -1.83 14.04
CA SER A 74 -4.77 -2.07 15.43
C SER A 74 -5.97 -1.90 16.37
N PRO A 75 -5.92 -2.51 17.56
CA PRO A 75 -6.88 -2.20 18.63
C PRO A 75 -6.87 -0.71 18.98
N GLU A 76 -8.01 -0.15 19.40
CA GLU A 76 -8.15 1.29 19.70
C GLU A 76 -7.48 1.73 21.02
N ASN A 77 -7.15 0.79 21.91
CA ASN A 77 -6.69 1.06 23.28
C ASN A 77 -5.23 0.64 23.54
N LEU A 78 -4.34 0.77 22.55
CA LEU A 78 -2.89 0.57 22.74
C LEU A 78 -2.20 1.81 23.32
#